data_AF-A0A4Q3RVK6-F1
#
_entry.id   AF-A0A4Q3RVK6-F1
#
_cell.length_a   1.000
_cell.length_b   1.000
_cell.length_c   1.000
_cell.angle_alpha   90.00
_cell.angle_beta   90.00
_cell.angle_gamma   90.00
#
_symmetry.space_group_name_H-M   'P 1'
#
loop_
_entity.id
_entity.type
_entity.pdbx_description
1 polymer ?
#
loop_
_entity_poly.entity_id
_entity_poly.type
_entity_poly.pdbx_seq_one_letter_code
_entity_poly.pdbx_strand_id
1 'polypeptide(L)'
;MLQRKKAPAIVDAVDFNLHLKPYKKLVLKNGVEVYTVEAGAEEVMSLEWVYYAGNWYEDKNLVAATTNFMLKNGTNSKNAFQINEHFEYFGSYLN
;
A
#
# COMPACT_ATOMS: atom_id res chain seq x y z
N MET A 1 29.86 -20.37 -12.90
CA MET A 1 28.94 -20.87 -13.95
C MET A 1 27.86 -21.72 -13.29
N LEU A 2 26.57 -21.36 -13.43
CA LEU A 2 25.46 -22.16 -12.89
C LEU A 2 25.34 -23.51 -13.61
N GLN A 3 25.23 -24.61 -12.85
CA GLN A 3 25.03 -25.95 -13.41
C GLN A 3 23.56 -26.18 -13.79
N ARG A 4 23.21 -25.89 -15.05
CA ARG A 4 21.83 -25.97 -15.58
C ARG A 4 21.24 -27.40 -15.67
N LYS A 5 22.01 -28.44 -15.35
CA LYS A 5 21.58 -29.85 -15.39
C LYS A 5 21.20 -30.44 -14.03
N LYS A 6 21.45 -29.73 -12.94
CA LYS A 6 21.12 -30.18 -11.58
C LYS A 6 20.01 -29.28 -11.04
N ALA A 7 18.87 -29.89 -10.67
CA ALA A 7 17.80 -29.16 -10.03
C ALA A 7 18.28 -28.58 -8.69
N PRO A 8 17.88 -27.35 -8.32
CA PRO A 8 18.14 -26.81 -6.99
C PRO A 8 17.43 -27.66 -5.93
N ALA A 9 17.95 -27.62 -4.70
CA ALA A 9 17.29 -28.27 -3.58
C ALA A 9 15.94 -27.59 -3.31
N ILE A 10 14.92 -28.40 -3.01
CA ILE A 10 13.64 -27.91 -2.50
C ILE A 10 13.87 -27.54 -1.04
N VAL A 11 13.64 -26.27 -0.69
CA VAL A 11 13.73 -25.74 0.67
C VAL A 11 12.32 -25.49 1.19
N ASP A 12 12.04 -25.88 2.43
CA ASP A 12 10.75 -25.63 3.06
C ASP A 12 10.68 -24.16 3.52
N ALA A 13 9.48 -23.58 3.55
CA ALA A 13 9.24 -22.23 4.05
C ALA A 13 9.76 -22.05 5.50
N VAL A 14 9.74 -23.12 6.29
CA VAL A 14 10.24 -23.12 7.68
C VAL A 14 11.76 -22.99 7.80
N ASP A 15 12.51 -23.29 6.74
CA ASP A 15 13.97 -23.17 6.71
C ASP A 15 14.42 -21.73 6.42
N PHE A 16 13.50 -20.84 6.03
CA PHE A 16 13.82 -19.44 5.79
C PHE A 16 13.90 -18.67 7.10
N ASN A 17 15.10 -18.18 7.41
CA ASN A 17 15.27 -17.22 8.49
C ASN A 17 14.85 -15.80 8.03
N LEU A 18 13.54 -15.55 8.02
CA LEU A 18 12.96 -14.29 7.55
C LEU A 18 13.20 -13.18 8.58
N HIS A 19 14.01 -12.19 8.23
CA HIS A 19 14.16 -10.96 9.02
C HIS A 19 13.47 -9.83 8.27
N LEU A 20 12.43 -9.26 8.88
CA LEU A 20 11.76 -8.09 8.31
C LEU A 20 12.74 -6.91 8.29
N LYS A 21 12.68 -6.13 7.21
CA LYS A 21 13.44 -4.89 7.13
C LYS A 21 12.95 -3.92 8.22
N PRO A 22 13.85 -3.16 8.85
CA PRO A 22 13.45 -2.17 9.83
C PRO A 22 12.60 -1.07 9.16
N TYR A 23 11.62 -0.57 9.89
CA TYR A 23 10.88 0.62 9.49
C TYR A 23 11.58 1.88 10.02
N LYS A 24 11.31 3.01 9.36
CA LYS A 24 11.61 4.34 9.89
C LYS A 24 10.28 5.03 10.23
N LYS A 25 10.18 5.54 11.45
CA LYS A 25 9.03 6.35 11.91
C LYS A 25 9.35 7.82 11.77
N LEU A 26 8.40 8.56 11.21
CA LEU A 26 8.38 10.01 11.11
C LEU A 26 7.08 10.50 11.74
N VAL A 27 7.13 11.66 12.40
CA VAL A 27 5.93 12.35 12.89
C VAL A 27 5.84 13.68 12.17
N LEU A 28 4.78 13.86 11.39
CA LEU A 28 4.54 15.09 10.66
C LEU A 28 4.15 16.23 11.61
N LYS A 29 4.23 17.48 11.16
CA LYS A 29 3.90 18.66 11.98
C LYS A 29 2.45 18.67 12.49
N ASN A 30 1.55 17.98 11.78
CA ASN A 30 0.15 17.81 12.16
C ASN A 30 -0.08 16.59 13.09
N GLY A 31 0.98 15.94 13.56
CA GLY A 31 0.91 14.78 14.46
C GLY A 31 0.68 13.44 13.77
N VAL A 32 0.50 13.41 12.44
CA VAL A 32 0.33 12.14 11.71
C VAL A 32 1.63 11.35 11.72
N GLU A 33 1.54 10.10 12.13
CA GLU A 33 2.67 9.16 12.11
C GLU A 33 2.81 8.54 10.72
N VAL A 34 4.02 8.54 10.19
CA VAL A 34 4.37 7.94 8.89
C VAL A 34 5.42 6.87 9.12
N TYR A 35 5.16 5.68 8.61
CA TYR A 35 6.07 4.53 8.69
C TYR A 35 6.56 4.21 7.28
N THR A 36 7.88 4.19 7.08
CA THR A 36 8.49 3.92 5.78
C THR A 36 9.38 2.69 5.86
N VAL A 37 9.34 1.83 4.84
CA VAL A 37 10.24 0.67 4.71
C VAL A 37 10.92 0.72 3.35
N GLU A 38 12.25 0.76 3.33
CA GLU A 38 13.02 0.76 2.08
C GLU A 38 13.28 -0.69 1.63
N ALA A 39 12.29 -1.25 0.94
CA ALA A 39 12.22 -2.69 0.70
C ALA A 39 12.66 -3.15 -0.70
N GLY A 40 12.58 -2.30 -1.72
CA GLY A 40 12.70 -2.71 -3.13
C GLY A 40 14.08 -2.55 -3.76
N ALA A 41 14.32 -3.33 -4.81
CA ALA A 41 15.38 -3.06 -5.80
C ALA A 41 14.86 -2.21 -6.98
N GLU A 42 13.53 -2.10 -7.10
CA GLU A 42 12.83 -1.41 -8.17
C GLU A 42 12.48 0.02 -7.77
N GLU A 43 12.42 0.92 -8.75
CA GLU A 43 12.06 2.33 -8.56
C GLU A 43 10.52 2.50 -8.48
N VAL A 44 9.91 1.86 -7.49
CA VAL A 44 8.46 1.90 -7.23
C VAL A 44 8.16 2.16 -5.75
N MET A 45 7.00 2.73 -5.48
CA MET A 45 6.53 3.02 -4.12
C MET A 45 5.07 2.57 -3.95
N SER A 46 4.76 1.98 -2.80
CA SER A 46 3.38 1.78 -2.34
C SER A 46 3.11 2.74 -1.18
N LEU A 47 1.91 3.32 -1.16
CA LEU A 47 1.45 4.21 -0.11
C LEU A 47 0.10 3.71 0.41
N GLU A 48 0.00 3.56 1.73
CA GLU A 48 -1.23 3.13 2.40
C GLU A 48 -1.63 4.19 3.44
N TRP A 49 -2.91 4.59 3.40
CA TRP A 49 -3.52 5.44 4.41
C TRP A 49 -4.41 4.60 5.30
N VAL A 50 -4.02 4.48 6.57
CA VAL A 50 -4.78 3.72 7.56
C VAL A 50 -5.45 4.68 8.52
N TYR A 51 -6.77 4.58 8.62
CA TYR A 51 -7.58 5.38 9.52
C TYR A 51 -8.06 4.51 10.68
N TYR A 52 -8.03 5.06 11.90
CA TYR A 52 -8.70 4.45 13.05
C TYR A 52 -10.21 4.67 12.95
N ALA A 53 -10.84 3.95 12.02
CA ALA A 53 -12.24 4.02 11.66
C ALA A 53 -12.69 2.67 11.09
N GLY A 54 -13.94 2.56 10.63
CA GLY A 54 -14.46 1.36 9.97
C GLY A 54 -15.87 1.03 10.43
N ASN A 55 -16.39 -0.11 9.97
CA ASN A 55 -17.77 -0.54 10.24
C ASN A 55 -18.11 -0.63 11.73
N TRP A 56 -17.12 -0.86 12.61
CA TRP A 56 -17.35 -0.87 14.07
C TRP A 56 -17.81 0.50 14.60
N TYR A 57 -17.43 1.58 13.93
CA TYR A 57 -17.68 2.97 14.34
C TYR A 57 -18.82 3.62 13.54
N GLU A 58 -19.56 2.87 12.71
CA GLU A 58 -20.57 3.45 11.84
C GLU A 58 -21.93 3.62 12.53
N ASP A 59 -22.53 4.80 12.43
CA ASP A 59 -23.90 5.05 12.92
C ASP A 59 -24.96 4.37 12.04
N LYS A 60 -24.62 4.13 10.77
CA LYS A 60 -25.47 3.49 9.77
C LYS A 60 -24.63 2.53 8.94
N ASN A 61 -25.24 1.40 8.60
CA ASN A 61 -24.62 0.39 7.76
C ASN A 61 -24.09 1.01 6.45
N LEU A 62 -22.92 0.55 6.03
CA LEU A 62 -22.26 0.90 4.76
C LEU A 62 -21.65 2.30 4.70
N VAL A 63 -21.72 3.10 5.77
CA VAL A 63 -21.09 4.43 5.76
C VAL A 63 -19.59 4.30 5.54
N ALA A 64 -18.91 3.45 6.30
CA ALA A 64 -17.46 3.31 6.17
C ALA A 64 -17.04 2.79 4.78
N ALA A 65 -17.73 1.76 4.27
CA ALA A 65 -17.45 1.20 2.95
C ALA A 65 -17.71 2.21 1.81
N THR A 66 -18.82 2.95 1.91
CA THR A 66 -19.19 3.97 0.92
C THR A 66 -18.24 5.16 0.97
N THR A 67 -17.86 5.62 2.16
CA THR A 67 -16.87 6.68 2.33
C THR A 67 -15.55 6.30 1.68
N ASN A 68 -15.04 5.08 1.93
CA ASN A 68 -13.80 4.61 1.31
C ASN A 68 -13.90 4.58 -0.22
N PHE A 69 -15.00 4.02 -0.76
CA PHE A 69 -15.25 4.01 -2.20
C PHE A 69 -15.28 5.42 -2.83
N MET A 70 -15.81 6.40 -2.11
CA MET A 70 -15.95 7.77 -2.60
C MET A 70 -14.64 8.57 -2.57
N LEU A 71 -13.58 8.12 -1.88
CA LEU A 71 -12.32 8.86 -1.77
C LEU A 71 -11.66 9.14 -3.14
N LYS A 72 -11.86 8.26 -4.13
CA LYS A 72 -11.35 8.44 -5.49
C LYS A 72 -12.33 9.07 -6.47
N ASN A 73 -13.55 9.41 -6.02
CA ASN A 73 -14.61 9.95 -6.88
C ASN A 73 -14.61 11.48 -6.97
N GLY A 74 -13.57 12.13 -6.44
CA GLY A 74 -13.36 13.56 -6.59
C GLY A 74 -12.86 14.20 -5.30
N THR A 75 -12.28 15.38 -5.47
CA THR A 75 -11.86 16.27 -4.39
C THR A 75 -12.37 17.68 -4.71
N ASN A 76 -12.13 18.62 -3.80
CA ASN A 76 -12.43 20.03 -4.05
C ASN A 76 -11.68 20.62 -5.27
N SER A 77 -10.63 19.95 -5.78
CA SER A 77 -9.77 20.47 -6.85
C SER A 77 -9.70 19.59 -8.10
N LYS A 78 -10.15 18.32 -8.03
CA LYS A 78 -10.06 17.35 -9.12
C LYS A 78 -11.32 16.50 -9.17
N ASN A 79 -11.86 16.28 -10.36
CA ASN A 79 -12.96 15.33 -10.55
C ASN A 79 -12.45 13.88 -10.62
N ALA A 80 -13.36 12.91 -10.56
CA ALA A 80 -13.02 11.48 -10.63
C ALA A 80 -12.19 11.13 -11.88
N PHE A 81 -12.55 11.65 -13.04
CA PHE A 81 -11.85 11.38 -14.29
C PHE A 81 -10.38 11.80 -14.22
N GLN A 82 -10.12 13.03 -13.76
CA GLN A 82 -8.76 13.56 -13.58
C GLN A 82 -7.92 12.75 -12.58
N ILE A 83 -8.55 12.21 -11.53
CA ILE A 83 -7.87 11.35 -10.57
C ILE A 83 -7.49 10.03 -11.25
N ASN A 84 -8.43 9.35 -11.89
CA ASN A 84 -8.17 8.05 -12.52
C ASN A 84 -7.13 8.15 -13.65
N GLU A 85 -7.27 9.12 -14.55
CA GLU A 85 -6.31 9.37 -15.64
C GLU A 85 -4.88 9.57 -15.10
N HIS A 86 -4.72 10.26 -13.97
CA HIS A 86 -3.41 10.48 -13.38
C HIS A 86 -2.72 9.17 -12.98
N PHE A 87 -3.43 8.26 -12.32
CA PHE A 87 -2.86 6.97 -11.91
C PHE A 87 -2.66 6.03 -13.11
N GLU A 88 -3.62 5.98 -14.03
CA GLU A 88 -3.54 5.15 -15.24
C GLU A 88 -2.36 5.57 -16.14
N TYR A 89 -2.10 6.87 -16.29
CA TYR A 89 -0.98 7.38 -17.08
C TYR A 89 0.38 6.83 -16.62
N PHE A 90 0.57 6.61 -15.31
CA PHE A 90 1.79 6.04 -14.74
C PHE A 90 1.71 4.52 -14.54
N GLY A 91 0.67 3.85 -15.05
CA GLY A 91 0.44 2.42 -14.81
C GLY A 91 0.27 2.06 -13.33
N SER A 92 -0.10 3.05 -12.51
CA SER A 92 -0.24 2.93 -11.07
C SER A 92 -1.66 2.55 -10.68
N TYR A 93 -1.81 1.93 -9.52
CA TYR A 93 -3.10 1.50 -8.99
C TYR A 93 -3.52 2.34 -7.79
N LEU A 94 -4.80 2.70 -7.73
CA LEU A 94 -5.43 3.38 -6.61
C LEU A 94 -6.69 2.60 -6.17
N ASN A 95 -6.73 2.20 -4.90
CA ASN A 95 -7.88 1.55 -4.27
C ASN A 95 -8.88 2.58 -3.75
#